data_AF-A0A1P8F5E3-F1
#
_entry.id   AF-A0A1P8F5E3-F1
#
_cell.length_a   1.000
_cell.length_b   1.000
_cell.length_c   1.000
_cell.angle_alpha   90.00
_cell.angle_beta   90.00
_cell.angle_gamma   90.00
#
_symmetry.space_group_name_H-M   'P 1'
#
loop_
_entity.id
_entity.type
_entity.pdbx_description
1 polymer ?
#
loop_
_entity_poly.entity_id
_entity_poly.type
_entity_poly.pdbx_seq_one_letter_code
_entity_poly.pdbx_strand_id
1 'polypeptide(L)'
;MIFTESQITDSSAIFSNGSIVTSDELERHWDEIAVSTELKSVMGLDLLTPESSPNPSSASLMAFLPLYIVATFHKCRQCGNCCRPNYRKWDKGVVLSRQEAVSLEPKCRLIKKNSQYILPYPCVFLKTKGCAQYEERPYGCRMFPLTSVKSTDGLERRGIIMLCPAAKELYVTATLFLQDLYRTLETARQQGQVRFNMQDLENLKLGYEHNQVGPDALNYMKKLAFEYNRSV
;
A
#
# COMPACT_ATOMS: atom_id res chain seq x y z
N MET A 1 -0.54 -8.48 13.00
CA MET A 1 -0.50 -7.57 14.17
C MET A 1 -1.82 -6.82 14.20
N ILE A 2 -2.54 -6.83 15.32
CA ILE A 2 -3.96 -6.43 15.38
C ILE A 2 -4.07 -5.07 16.09
N PHE A 3 -4.62 -4.04 15.44
CA PHE A 3 -4.82 -2.68 16.01
C PHE A 3 -6.17 -2.59 16.74
N THR A 4 -6.39 -1.56 17.57
CA THR A 4 -7.66 -1.32 18.27
C THR A 4 -8.34 -0.05 17.75
N GLU A 5 -9.66 -0.01 17.90
CA GLU A 5 -10.64 0.79 17.14
C GLU A 5 -10.54 2.32 17.24
N SER A 6 -10.11 2.87 18.38
CA SER A 6 -10.11 4.32 18.67
C SER A 6 -9.14 5.16 17.84
N GLN A 7 -8.58 4.57 16.79
CA GLN A 7 -7.36 4.97 16.12
C GLN A 7 -7.42 4.78 14.60
N ILE A 8 -8.60 4.39 14.09
CA ILE A 8 -8.91 4.10 12.69
C ILE A 8 -10.00 5.06 12.27
N THR A 9 -9.73 5.83 11.23
CA THR A 9 -10.75 6.60 10.54
C THR A 9 -11.31 5.73 9.43
N ASP A 10 -12.61 5.43 9.52
CA ASP A 10 -13.26 4.54 8.58
C ASP A 10 -13.49 5.26 7.26
N SER A 11 -12.72 4.86 6.24
CA SER A 11 -12.86 5.35 4.87
C SER A 11 -14.08 4.77 4.16
N SER A 12 -14.80 3.80 4.76
CA SER A 12 -16.03 3.22 4.18
C SER A 12 -17.09 4.29 3.88
N ALA A 13 -17.16 5.34 4.71
CA ALA A 13 -18.09 6.45 4.54
C ALA A 13 -17.93 7.17 3.18
N ILE A 14 -16.72 7.17 2.61
CA ILE A 14 -16.42 7.80 1.31
C ILE A 14 -17.06 7.01 0.15
N PHE A 15 -17.21 5.69 0.29
CA PHE A 15 -17.66 4.81 -0.81
C PHE A 15 -19.15 4.46 -0.77
N SER A 16 -19.87 4.88 0.28
CA SER A 16 -21.25 4.46 0.57
C SER A 16 -22.29 4.70 -0.54
N ASN A 17 -22.02 5.62 -1.49
CA ASN A 17 -23.02 6.08 -2.45
C ASN A 17 -22.69 5.79 -3.93
N GLY A 18 -21.67 4.99 -4.22
CA GLY A 18 -21.24 4.76 -5.60
C GLY A 18 -20.72 6.02 -6.32
N SER A 19 -20.49 7.10 -5.57
CA SER A 19 -19.86 8.31 -6.07
C SER A 19 -18.40 8.05 -6.41
N ILE A 20 -17.98 8.50 -7.60
CA ILE A 20 -16.57 8.50 -8.01
C ILE A 20 -15.83 9.47 -7.11
N VAL A 21 -14.85 8.97 -6.35
CA VAL A 21 -13.98 9.79 -5.52
C VAL A 21 -12.88 10.39 -6.38
N THR A 22 -12.57 11.66 -6.13
CA THR A 22 -11.50 12.41 -6.81
C THR A 22 -10.23 12.47 -5.97
N SER A 23 -9.10 12.82 -6.63
CA SER A 23 -7.82 13.05 -5.95
C SER A 23 -7.94 14.13 -4.87
N ASP A 24 -8.57 15.26 -5.20
CA ASP A 24 -8.71 16.41 -4.30
C ASP A 24 -9.52 16.08 -3.04
N GLU A 25 -10.55 15.25 -3.16
CA GLU A 25 -11.34 14.77 -2.02
C GLU A 25 -10.51 13.88 -1.09
N LEU A 26 -9.73 12.96 -1.66
CA LEU A 26 -8.85 12.08 -0.89
C LEU A 26 -7.72 12.85 -0.21
N GLU A 27 -7.15 13.86 -0.88
CA GLU A 27 -6.12 14.71 -0.28
C GLU A 27 -6.67 15.55 0.87
N ARG A 28 -7.86 16.15 0.71
CA ARG A 28 -8.53 16.90 1.76
C ARG A 28 -8.83 16.00 2.96
N HIS A 29 -9.38 14.82 2.71
CA HIS A 29 -9.66 13.82 3.74
C HIS A 29 -8.38 13.42 4.50
N TRP A 30 -7.27 13.21 3.78
CA TRP A 30 -5.97 12.96 4.41
C TRP A 30 -5.55 14.10 5.33
N ASP A 31 -5.66 15.35 4.88
CA ASP A 31 -5.22 16.51 5.65
C ASP A 31 -6.09 16.72 6.91
N GLU A 32 -7.41 16.54 6.80
CA GLU A 32 -8.34 16.58 7.94
C GLU A 32 -7.98 15.55 9.02
N ILE A 33 -7.67 14.32 8.60
CA ILE A 33 -7.27 13.25 9.52
C ILE A 33 -5.87 13.51 10.09
N ALA A 34 -4.94 13.99 9.27
CA ALA A 34 -3.59 14.31 9.70
C ALA A 34 -3.59 15.35 10.83
N VAL A 35 -4.41 16.40 10.68
CA VAL A 35 -4.58 17.46 11.66
C VAL A 35 -5.26 16.94 12.93
N SER A 36 -6.41 16.26 12.80
CA SER A 36 -7.18 15.79 13.96
C SER A 36 -6.46 14.73 14.80
N THR A 37 -5.49 14.02 14.23
CA THR A 37 -4.80 12.91 14.89
C THR A 37 -3.31 13.14 15.10
N GLU A 38 -2.78 14.32 14.76
CA GLU A 38 -1.35 14.66 14.82
C GLU A 38 -0.46 13.60 14.12
N LEU A 39 -0.91 13.06 12.98
CA LEU A 39 -0.25 11.97 12.24
C LEU A 39 -0.08 10.66 13.03
N LYS A 40 -0.71 10.53 14.20
CA LYS A 40 -0.67 9.33 15.03
C LYS A 40 -1.71 8.30 14.60
N SER A 41 -2.49 8.53 13.55
CA SER A 41 -3.54 7.63 13.03
C SER A 41 -3.06 6.66 11.94
N VAL A 42 -3.93 5.70 11.64
CA VAL A 42 -3.81 4.83 10.47
C VAL A 42 -5.04 5.08 9.61
N MET A 43 -4.81 5.43 8.35
CA MET A 43 -5.84 5.64 7.34
C MET A 43 -6.29 4.30 6.79
N GLY A 44 -7.58 4.01 6.77
CA GLY A 44 -8.09 2.80 6.13
C GLY A 44 -7.74 2.77 4.64
N LEU A 45 -7.33 1.61 4.14
CA LEU A 45 -7.41 1.28 2.72
C LEU A 45 -8.45 0.19 2.60
N ASP A 46 -9.49 0.47 1.82
CA ASP A 46 -10.57 -0.47 1.60
C ASP A 46 -10.12 -1.56 0.63
N LEU A 47 -9.37 -2.53 1.15
CA LEU A 47 -8.95 -3.73 0.43
C LEU A 47 -9.96 -4.84 0.69
N LEU A 48 -10.45 -5.47 -0.38
CA LEU A 48 -11.30 -6.65 -0.27
C LEU A 48 -10.65 -7.71 0.60
N THR A 49 -11.38 -8.13 1.63
CA THR A 49 -10.98 -9.27 2.45
C THR A 49 -11.16 -10.56 1.65
N PRO A 50 -10.19 -11.49 1.65
CA PRO A 50 -10.27 -12.76 0.92
C PRO A 50 -11.49 -13.63 1.26
N GLU A 51 -12.04 -13.45 2.45
CA GLU A 51 -13.07 -14.32 3.05
C GLU A 51 -14.42 -14.30 2.34
N SER A 52 -14.65 -13.35 1.43
CA SER A 52 -15.91 -13.26 0.66
C SER A 52 -15.90 -14.01 -0.67
N SER A 53 -14.76 -14.58 -1.08
CA SER A 53 -14.66 -15.25 -2.39
C SER A 53 -14.82 -16.76 -2.31
N PRO A 54 -15.78 -17.37 -3.03
CA PRO A 54 -15.93 -18.83 -3.10
C PRO A 54 -14.83 -19.52 -3.94
N ASN A 55 -13.96 -18.74 -4.60
CA ASN A 55 -12.92 -19.27 -5.50
C ASN A 55 -11.51 -19.06 -4.90
N PRO A 56 -10.73 -20.15 -4.68
CA PRO A 56 -9.36 -20.06 -4.14
C PRO A 56 -8.40 -19.17 -4.94
N SER A 57 -8.57 -19.09 -6.26
CA SER A 57 -7.74 -18.24 -7.13
C SER A 57 -7.97 -16.75 -6.85
N SER A 58 -9.23 -16.35 -6.70
CA SER A 58 -9.61 -14.99 -6.33
C SER A 58 -9.13 -14.62 -4.93
N ALA A 59 -9.23 -15.55 -3.96
CA ALA A 59 -8.71 -15.34 -2.60
C ALA A 59 -7.18 -15.10 -2.61
N SER A 60 -6.44 -15.87 -3.41
CA SER A 60 -4.99 -15.73 -3.55
C SER A 60 -4.60 -14.37 -4.15
N LEU A 61 -5.34 -13.91 -5.17
CA LEU A 61 -5.14 -12.60 -5.77
C LEU A 61 -5.43 -11.47 -4.76
N MET A 62 -6.53 -11.55 -4.01
CA MET A 62 -6.87 -10.56 -2.99
C MET A 62 -5.84 -10.53 -1.87
N ALA A 63 -5.27 -11.67 -1.49
CA ALA A 63 -4.16 -11.74 -0.54
C ALA A 63 -2.87 -11.10 -1.08
N PHE A 64 -2.66 -11.13 -2.40
CA PHE A 64 -1.49 -10.54 -3.07
C PHE A 64 -1.63 -9.03 -3.32
N LEU A 65 -2.86 -8.54 -3.51
CA LEU A 65 -3.15 -7.15 -3.84
C LEU A 65 -2.49 -6.10 -2.91
N PRO A 66 -2.43 -6.27 -1.58
CA PRO A 66 -1.67 -5.37 -0.70
C PRO A 66 -0.21 -5.20 -1.12
N LEU A 67 0.47 -6.31 -1.42
CA LEU A 67 1.87 -6.31 -1.84
C LEU A 67 2.01 -5.66 -3.22
N TYR A 68 1.11 -5.99 -4.13
CA TYR A 68 1.06 -5.39 -5.47
C TYR A 68 0.98 -3.86 -5.41
N ILE A 69 0.05 -3.33 -4.62
CA ILE A 69 -0.17 -1.89 -4.47
C ILE A 69 1.08 -1.18 -3.96
N VAL A 70 1.71 -1.73 -2.92
CA VAL A 70 2.93 -1.13 -2.35
C VAL A 70 4.08 -1.22 -3.36
N ALA A 71 4.30 -2.38 -3.98
CA ALA A 71 5.38 -2.57 -4.95
C ALA A 71 5.23 -1.67 -6.19
N THR A 72 3.99 -1.42 -6.62
CA THR A 72 3.70 -0.66 -7.84
C THR A 72 3.63 0.85 -7.58
N PHE A 73 2.95 1.28 -6.53
CA PHE A 73 2.58 2.69 -6.35
C PHE A 73 3.37 3.40 -5.25
N HIS A 74 4.05 2.68 -4.35
CA HIS A 74 4.76 3.34 -3.25
C HIS A 74 6.12 3.91 -3.69
N LYS A 75 6.17 5.22 -3.92
CA LYS A 75 7.40 5.97 -4.24
C LYS A 75 8.18 6.34 -2.97
N CYS A 76 8.81 5.35 -2.34
CA CYS A 76 9.52 5.56 -1.09
C CYS A 76 10.67 6.57 -1.22
N ARG A 77 10.65 7.63 -0.40
CA ARG A 77 11.64 8.72 -0.41
C ARG A 77 12.89 8.46 0.45
N GLN A 78 13.11 7.21 0.87
CA GLN A 78 14.24 6.78 1.72
C GLN A 78 14.43 7.57 3.03
N CYS A 79 13.40 8.26 3.54
CA CYS A 79 13.48 9.11 4.74
C CYS A 79 13.83 8.36 6.04
N GLY A 80 13.75 7.02 6.05
CA GLY A 80 14.02 6.19 7.21
C GLY A 80 12.89 6.13 8.24
N ASN A 81 11.70 6.70 7.97
CA ASN A 81 10.58 6.62 8.91
C ASN A 81 10.08 5.18 9.14
N CYS A 82 10.22 4.29 8.15
CA CYS A 82 9.99 2.86 8.34
C CYS A 82 10.99 2.19 9.31
N CYS A 83 12.08 2.86 9.67
CA CYS A 83 13.15 2.35 10.53
C CYS A 83 13.10 2.95 11.94
N ARG A 84 12.21 3.91 12.19
CA ARG A 84 12.04 4.57 13.48
C ARG A 84 10.95 3.85 14.28
N PRO A 85 11.01 3.91 15.63
CA PRO A 85 9.87 3.52 16.44
C PRO A 85 8.68 4.38 16.03
N ASN A 86 7.61 3.75 15.55
CA ASN A 86 6.33 4.42 15.36
C ASN A 86 5.56 4.29 16.66
N TYR A 87 4.72 5.27 17.03
CA TYR A 87 3.95 5.34 18.29
C TYR A 87 2.97 4.18 18.57
N ARG A 88 3.02 3.09 17.81
CA ARG A 88 2.08 1.96 17.83
C ARG A 88 2.86 0.65 17.84
N LYS A 89 2.17 -0.47 18.06
CA LYS A 89 2.64 -1.88 18.22
C LYS A 89 3.84 -2.35 17.36
N TRP A 90 4.20 -1.63 16.30
CA TRP A 90 5.52 -1.65 15.67
C TRP A 90 6.68 -1.39 16.63
N ASP A 91 6.50 -0.81 17.82
CA ASP A 91 7.55 -0.57 18.83
C ASP A 91 8.50 -1.77 19.08
N LYS A 92 8.01 -2.99 18.85
CA LYS A 92 8.78 -4.23 19.04
C LYS A 92 9.75 -4.54 17.90
N GLY A 93 9.61 -3.91 16.74
CA GLY A 93 10.40 -4.15 15.53
C GLY A 93 9.61 -4.78 14.38
N VAL A 94 10.36 -5.23 13.37
CA VAL A 94 9.83 -5.89 12.16
C VAL A 94 9.97 -7.40 12.29
N VAL A 95 8.87 -8.13 12.10
CA VAL A 95 8.88 -9.60 12.05
C VAL A 95 9.55 -10.07 10.77
N LEU A 96 10.48 -11.01 10.89
CA LEU A 96 11.27 -11.57 9.81
C LEU A 96 10.86 -13.01 9.53
N SER A 97 10.89 -13.41 8.26
CA SER A 97 10.94 -14.81 7.89
C SER A 97 12.24 -15.46 8.36
N ARG A 98 12.26 -16.80 8.39
CA ARG A 98 13.47 -17.55 8.76
C ARG A 98 14.66 -17.24 7.85
N GLN A 99 14.42 -17.09 6.54
CA GLN A 99 15.48 -16.79 5.57
C GLN A 99 16.04 -15.38 5.76
N GLU A 100 15.17 -14.38 5.99
CA GLU A 100 15.62 -13.02 6.31
C GLU A 100 16.40 -12.98 7.61
N ALA A 101 15.96 -13.73 8.63
CA ALA A 101 16.68 -13.82 9.90
C ALA A 101 18.11 -14.35 9.71
N VAL A 102 18.27 -15.47 9.00
CA VAL A 102 19.60 -16.04 8.69
C VAL A 102 20.49 -15.05 7.94
N SER A 103 19.93 -14.30 6.99
CA SER A 103 20.68 -13.27 6.23
C SER A 103 21.11 -12.08 7.12
N LEU A 104 20.30 -11.73 8.12
CA LEU A 104 20.51 -10.58 8.98
C LEU A 104 21.28 -10.87 10.28
N GLU A 105 21.29 -12.11 10.77
CA GLU A 105 21.99 -12.52 11.99
C GLU A 105 23.48 -12.12 12.02
N PRO A 106 24.25 -12.25 10.92
CA PRO A 106 25.64 -11.78 10.89
C PRO A 106 25.79 -10.25 10.93
N LYS A 107 24.74 -9.52 10.53
CA LYS A 107 24.76 -8.06 10.40
C LYS A 107 24.22 -7.35 11.64
N CYS A 108 23.39 -8.01 12.44
CA CYS A 108 22.73 -7.40 13.59
C CYS A 108 22.18 -8.40 14.62
N ARG A 109 21.95 -7.91 15.85
CA ARG A 109 21.28 -8.69 16.89
C ARG A 109 19.76 -8.69 16.67
N LEU A 110 19.20 -9.89 16.45
CA LEU A 110 17.76 -10.11 16.35
C LEU A 110 17.14 -10.49 17.70
N ILE A 111 15.85 -10.20 17.88
CA ILE A 111 15.05 -10.68 19.02
C ILE A 111 14.29 -11.93 18.59
N LYS A 112 14.35 -12.99 19.40
CA LYS A 112 13.52 -14.19 19.22
C LYS A 112 12.35 -14.18 20.19
N LYS A 113 11.12 -14.23 19.69
CA LYS A 113 9.90 -14.26 20.50
C LYS A 113 8.84 -15.14 19.85
N ASN A 114 8.24 -16.06 20.61
CA ASN A 114 7.18 -16.96 20.13
C ASN A 114 7.53 -17.63 18.79
N SER A 115 8.76 -18.14 18.67
CA SER A 115 9.29 -18.76 17.44
C SER A 115 9.43 -17.82 16.22
N GLN A 116 9.26 -16.52 16.39
CA GLN A 116 9.49 -15.50 15.37
C GLN A 116 10.79 -14.74 15.64
N TYR A 117 11.46 -14.35 14.55
CA TYR A 117 12.60 -13.45 14.60
C TYR A 117 12.12 -12.02 14.35
N ILE A 118 12.66 -11.07 15.09
CA ILE A 118 12.26 -9.67 15.06
C ILE A 118 13.51 -8.80 14.93
N LEU A 119 13.53 -7.91 13.93
CA LEU A 119 14.48 -6.82 13.80
C LEU A 119 14.00 -5.65 14.69
N PRO A 120 14.63 -5.38 15.84
CA PRO A 120 14.11 -4.41 16.81
C PRO A 120 14.16 -2.96 16.31
N TYR A 121 13.33 -2.10 16.92
CA TYR A 121 13.50 -0.65 16.84
C TYR A 121 14.26 -0.08 18.06
N PRO A 122 14.96 1.07 17.88
CA PRO A 122 15.27 1.70 16.60
C PRO A 122 16.13 0.78 15.73
N CYS A 123 15.89 0.81 14.42
CA CYS A 123 16.53 -0.13 13.50
C CYS A 123 18.02 0.17 13.41
N VAL A 124 18.88 -0.84 13.58
CA VAL A 124 20.35 -0.68 13.54
C VAL A 124 20.88 -0.18 12.19
N PHE A 125 20.08 -0.36 11.14
CA PHE A 125 20.41 0.09 9.79
C PHE A 125 19.96 1.53 9.52
N LEU A 126 19.29 2.19 10.46
CA LEU A 126 18.99 3.62 10.35
C LEU A 126 20.27 4.44 10.49
N LYS A 127 20.55 5.27 9.48
CA LYS A 127 21.64 6.26 9.43
C LYS A 127 21.05 7.65 9.20
N THR A 128 21.89 8.68 9.27
CA THR A 128 21.49 10.09 9.09
C THR A 128 20.75 10.34 7.78
N LYS A 129 21.10 9.62 6.71
CA LYS A 129 20.50 9.75 5.37
C LYS A 129 19.39 8.72 5.06
N GLY A 130 18.95 7.91 6.02
CA GLY A 130 17.95 6.86 5.81
C GLY A 130 18.43 5.45 6.15
N CYS A 131 17.85 4.45 5.50
CA CYS A 131 18.18 3.04 5.75
C CYS A 131 19.41 2.59 4.96
N ALA A 132 20.47 2.14 5.63
CA ALA A 132 21.70 1.66 4.98
C ALA A 132 21.54 0.37 4.17
N GLN A 133 20.44 -0.37 4.38
CA GLN A 133 20.14 -1.62 3.65
C GLN A 133 18.88 -1.48 2.78
N TYR A 134 18.62 -0.29 2.24
CA TYR A 134 17.36 0.03 1.56
C TYR A 134 16.94 -1.00 0.49
N GLU A 135 17.87 -1.44 -0.34
CA GLU A 135 17.61 -2.44 -1.41
C GLU A 135 17.36 -3.85 -0.85
N GLU A 136 18.01 -4.22 0.24
CA GLU A 136 17.92 -5.55 0.87
C GLU A 136 16.92 -5.58 2.03
N ARG A 137 16.06 -4.57 2.16
CA ARG A 137 15.10 -4.47 3.26
C ARG A 137 14.28 -5.76 3.40
N PRO A 138 13.98 -6.22 4.63
CA PRO A 138 13.01 -7.29 4.84
C PRO A 138 11.63 -6.97 4.27
N TYR A 139 10.84 -7.99 3.96
CA TYR A 139 9.47 -7.91 3.49
C TYR A 139 8.62 -6.97 4.34
N GLY A 140 8.66 -7.13 5.67
CA GLY A 140 7.90 -6.26 6.57
C GLY A 140 8.30 -4.77 6.46
N CYS A 141 9.57 -4.47 6.15
CA CYS A 141 10.03 -3.11 5.87
C CYS A 141 9.58 -2.61 4.49
N ARG A 142 9.51 -3.49 3.49
CA ARG A 142 9.05 -3.15 2.13
C ARG A 142 7.55 -2.87 2.08
N MET A 143 6.79 -3.51 2.96
CA MET A 143 5.34 -3.30 3.08
C MET A 143 4.97 -1.94 3.68
N PHE A 144 5.89 -1.24 4.35
CA PHE A 144 5.62 0.10 4.90
C PHE A 144 5.30 1.10 3.76
N PRO A 145 4.28 1.97 3.91
CA PRO A 145 3.52 2.30 5.13
C PRO A 145 2.27 1.45 5.36
N LEU A 146 2.05 0.39 4.58
CA LEU A 146 0.90 -0.50 4.75
C LEU A 146 1.05 -1.35 6.02
N THR A 147 -0.04 -1.44 6.78
CA THR A 147 -0.14 -2.29 7.96
C THR A 147 -1.50 -2.99 8.00
N SER A 148 -1.55 -4.13 8.68
CA SER A 148 -2.83 -4.71 9.13
C SER A 148 -3.48 -3.81 10.18
N VAL A 149 -4.80 -3.80 10.25
CA VAL A 149 -5.60 -3.05 11.22
C VAL A 149 -6.79 -3.93 11.62
N LYS A 150 -7.19 -3.99 12.89
CA LYS A 150 -8.44 -4.68 13.26
C LYS A 150 -9.56 -3.68 13.28
N SER A 151 -10.61 -3.97 12.55
CA SER A 151 -11.84 -3.21 12.54
C SER A 151 -12.72 -3.52 13.77
N THR A 152 -13.74 -2.69 13.95
CA THR A 152 -14.84 -2.74 14.94
C THR A 152 -15.56 -4.10 14.92
N ASP A 153 -15.83 -4.59 13.72
CA ASP A 153 -16.44 -5.90 13.42
C ASP A 153 -15.49 -7.09 13.62
N GLY A 154 -14.26 -6.82 14.08
CA GLY A 154 -13.25 -7.84 14.33
C GLY A 154 -12.49 -8.31 13.09
N LEU A 155 -12.82 -7.80 11.89
CA LEU A 155 -12.13 -8.15 10.65
C LEU A 155 -10.75 -7.48 10.56
N GLU A 156 -9.79 -8.17 9.94
CA GLU A 156 -8.47 -7.59 9.65
C GLU A 156 -8.52 -6.86 8.31
N ARG A 157 -8.35 -5.54 8.35
CA ARG A 157 -8.24 -4.65 7.18
C ARG A 157 -6.79 -4.21 6.97
N ARG A 158 -6.53 -3.55 5.86
CA ARG A 158 -5.26 -2.83 5.65
C ARG A 158 -5.45 -1.34 5.87
N GLY A 159 -4.39 -0.69 6.31
CA GLY A 159 -4.35 0.75 6.43
C GLY A 159 -2.95 1.29 6.25
N ILE A 160 -2.86 2.60 6.05
CA ILE A 160 -1.63 3.34 5.79
C ILE A 160 -1.24 4.12 7.04
N ILE A 161 0.01 3.96 7.47
CA ILE A 161 0.62 4.74 8.54
C ILE A 161 0.98 6.15 8.01
N MET A 162 0.45 7.20 8.65
CA MET A 162 0.58 8.59 8.17
C MET A 162 1.95 9.25 8.40
N LEU A 163 2.89 8.56 9.05
CA LEU A 163 4.22 9.09 9.36
C LEU A 163 5.15 9.15 8.14
N CYS A 164 4.83 8.48 7.03
CA CYS A 164 5.67 8.52 5.83
C CYS A 164 5.31 9.73 4.95
N PRO A 165 6.29 10.54 4.49
CA PRO A 165 6.03 11.62 3.55
C PRO A 165 5.42 11.15 2.21
N ALA A 166 5.64 9.89 1.84
CA ALA A 166 5.08 9.27 0.64
C ALA A 166 3.79 8.45 0.91
N ALA A 167 3.27 8.46 2.15
CA ALA A 167 2.04 7.75 2.48
C ALA A 167 0.80 8.43 1.90
N LYS A 168 0.77 9.77 1.84
CA LYS A 168 -0.34 10.53 1.24
C LYS A 168 -0.52 10.16 -0.23
N GLU A 169 0.56 10.23 -1.01
CA GLU A 169 0.56 9.83 -2.42
C GLU A 169 0.10 8.38 -2.59
N LEU A 170 0.65 7.45 -1.80
CA LEU A 170 0.22 6.06 -1.86
C LEU A 170 -1.28 5.90 -1.54
N TYR A 171 -1.78 6.60 -0.53
CA TYR A 171 -3.19 6.55 -0.16
C TYR A 171 -4.09 7.00 -1.29
N VAL A 172 -3.80 8.16 -1.89
CA VAL A 172 -4.57 8.70 -3.01
C VAL A 172 -4.52 7.74 -4.21
N THR A 173 -3.31 7.37 -4.63
CA THR A 173 -3.12 6.50 -5.81
C THR A 173 -3.74 5.13 -5.61
N ALA A 174 -3.49 4.47 -4.48
CA ALA A 174 -4.04 3.15 -4.19
C ALA A 174 -5.56 3.19 -4.13
N THR A 175 -6.15 4.21 -3.52
CA THR A 175 -7.60 4.33 -3.39
C THR A 175 -8.27 4.50 -4.74
N LEU A 176 -7.76 5.38 -5.60
CA LEU A 176 -8.29 5.56 -6.96
C LEU A 176 -8.11 4.29 -7.81
N PHE A 177 -6.96 3.63 -7.72
CA PHE A 177 -6.73 2.36 -8.42
C PHE A 177 -7.69 1.26 -7.96
N LEU A 178 -7.93 1.14 -6.65
CA LEU A 178 -8.87 0.16 -6.09
C LEU A 178 -10.31 0.42 -6.54
N GLN A 179 -10.72 1.69 -6.61
CA GLN A 179 -12.03 2.07 -7.16
C GLN A 179 -12.18 1.57 -8.60
N ASP A 180 -11.16 1.77 -9.44
CA ASP A 180 -11.16 1.27 -10.82
C ASP A 180 -11.18 -0.26 -10.88
N LEU A 181 -10.38 -0.92 -10.03
CA LEU A 181 -10.36 -2.37 -9.92
C LEU A 181 -11.74 -2.94 -9.57
N TYR A 182 -12.42 -2.38 -8.57
CA TYR A 182 -13.72 -2.86 -8.14
C TYR A 182 -14.79 -2.67 -9.21
N ARG A 183 -14.76 -1.53 -9.91
CA ARG A 183 -15.66 -1.30 -11.05
C ARG A 183 -15.43 -2.29 -12.18
N THR A 184 -14.16 -2.58 -12.51
CA THR A 184 -13.82 -3.58 -13.53
C THR A 184 -14.26 -4.98 -13.11
N LEU A 185 -14.04 -5.36 -11.85
CA LEU A 185 -14.47 -6.66 -11.32
C LEU A 185 -16.00 -6.81 -11.35
N GLU A 186 -16.74 -5.78 -10.98
CA GLU A 186 -18.21 -5.80 -11.01
C GLU A 186 -18.73 -5.89 -12.45
N THR A 187 -18.14 -5.14 -13.38
CA THR A 187 -18.48 -5.22 -14.81
C THR A 187 -18.22 -6.63 -15.37
N ALA A 188 -17.05 -7.20 -15.07
CA ALA A 188 -16.69 -8.56 -15.48
C ALA A 188 -17.68 -9.59 -14.91
N ARG A 189 -18.07 -9.45 -13.64
CA ARG A 189 -19.07 -10.29 -12.98
C ARG A 189 -20.44 -10.19 -13.67
N GLN A 190 -20.89 -8.99 -14.01
CA GLN A 190 -22.15 -8.77 -14.74
C GLN A 190 -22.14 -9.39 -16.15
N GLN A 191 -20.97 -9.49 -16.77
CA GLN A 191 -20.75 -10.15 -18.06
C GLN A 191 -20.56 -11.67 -17.96
N GLY A 192 -20.63 -12.25 -16.76
CA GLY A 192 -20.43 -13.68 -16.53
C GLY A 192 -18.97 -14.12 -16.62
N GLN A 193 -18.00 -13.19 -16.60
CA GLN A 193 -16.58 -13.52 -16.57
C GLN A 193 -16.22 -14.11 -15.20
N VAL A 194 -15.77 -15.36 -15.20
CA VAL A 194 -15.54 -16.14 -13.96
C VAL A 194 -14.14 -15.94 -13.38
N ARG A 195 -13.23 -15.31 -14.13
CA ARG A 195 -11.81 -15.23 -13.78
C ARG A 195 -11.26 -13.83 -13.98
N PHE A 196 -10.55 -13.37 -12.96
CA PHE A 196 -9.68 -12.20 -13.00
C PHE A 196 -8.29 -12.66 -12.58
N ASN A 197 -7.29 -12.42 -13.42
CA ASN A 197 -5.93 -12.93 -13.26
C ASN A 197 -4.90 -11.78 -13.23
N MET A 198 -3.61 -12.13 -13.15
CA MET A 198 -2.53 -11.14 -13.08
C MET A 198 -2.40 -10.27 -14.34
N GLN A 199 -2.69 -10.80 -15.53
CA GLN A 199 -2.69 -10.01 -16.75
C GLN A 199 -3.78 -8.95 -16.74
N ASP A 200 -4.96 -9.28 -16.19
CA ASP A 200 -6.06 -8.32 -16.04
C ASP A 200 -5.66 -7.19 -15.09
N LEU A 201 -4.95 -7.53 -14.00
CA LEU A 201 -4.43 -6.55 -13.04
C LEU A 201 -3.38 -5.63 -13.67
N GLU A 202 -2.44 -6.17 -14.46
CA GLU A 202 -1.45 -5.37 -15.20
C GLU A 202 -2.09 -4.47 -16.25
N ASN A 203 -3.07 -4.99 -17.00
CA ASN A 203 -3.81 -4.19 -17.98
C ASN A 203 -4.55 -3.04 -17.31
N LEU A 204 -5.16 -3.30 -16.14
CA LEU A 204 -5.81 -2.27 -15.35
C LEU A 204 -4.82 -1.21 -14.86
N LYS A 205 -3.66 -1.62 -14.35
CA LYS A 205 -2.59 -0.70 -13.95
C LYS A 205 -2.15 0.18 -15.12
N LEU A 206 -1.89 -0.40 -16.29
CA LEU A 206 -1.50 0.35 -17.48
C LEU A 206 -2.58 1.37 -17.89
N GLY A 207 -3.85 0.96 -17.84
CA GLY A 207 -4.98 1.87 -18.08
C GLY A 207 -5.03 3.01 -17.06
N TYR A 208 -4.83 2.70 -15.78
CA TYR A 208 -4.77 3.69 -14.70
C TYR A 208 -3.62 4.68 -14.91
N GLU A 209 -2.39 4.19 -15.17
CA GLU A 209 -1.21 5.02 -15.42
C GLU A 209 -1.40 5.91 -16.65
N HIS A 210 -2.01 5.40 -17.73
CA HIS A 210 -2.33 6.18 -18.92
C HIS A 210 -3.33 7.30 -18.63
N ASN A 211 -4.34 7.05 -17.80
CA ASN A 211 -5.34 8.05 -17.43
C ASN A 211 -4.81 9.13 -16.47
N GLN A 212 -3.73 8.84 -15.74
CA GLN A 212 -3.02 9.83 -14.91
C GLN A 212 -2.15 10.79 -15.73
N VAL A 213 -1.86 10.47 -17.00
CA VAL A 213 -1.16 11.38 -17.90
C VAL A 213 -2.14 12.49 -18.31
N GLY A 214 -1.91 13.70 -17.80
CA GLY A 214 -2.68 14.87 -18.19
C GLY A 214 -2.67 15.08 -19.72
N PRO A 215 -3.72 15.68 -20.31
CA PRO A 215 -3.85 15.84 -21.76
C PRO A 215 -2.62 16.47 -22.40
N ASP A 216 -1.99 17.44 -21.72
CA ASP A 216 -0.80 18.15 -22.21
C ASP A 216 0.43 17.25 -22.26
N ALA A 217 0.66 16.43 -21.22
CA ALA A 217 1.76 15.46 -21.20
C ALA A 217 1.55 14.37 -22.26
N LEU A 218 0.30 13.94 -22.48
CA LEU A 218 -0.04 12.98 -23.53
C LEU A 218 0.20 13.58 -24.93
N ASN A 219 -0.21 14.82 -25.15
CA ASN A 219 0.03 15.54 -26.40
C ASN A 219 1.53 15.74 -26.67
N TYR A 220 2.30 16.06 -25.63
CA TYR A 220 3.76 16.16 -25.71
C TYR A 220 4.42 14.83 -26.10
N MET A 221 4.02 13.72 -25.46
CA MET A 221 4.54 12.38 -25.81
C MET A 221 4.17 11.98 -27.24
N LYS A 222 2.94 12.26 -27.69
CA LYS A 222 2.53 12.03 -29.08
C LYS A 222 3.37 12.82 -30.07
N LYS A 223 3.71 14.08 -29.75
CA LYS A 223 4.58 14.92 -30.57
C LYS A 223 5.99 14.32 -30.68
N LEU A 224 6.58 13.90 -29.56
CA LEU A 224 7.91 13.25 -29.56
C LEU A 224 7.93 11.94 -30.37
N ALA A 225 6.90 11.10 -30.23
CA ALA A 225 6.79 9.87 -31.00
C ALA A 225 6.68 10.13 -32.52
N PHE A 226 5.94 11.18 -32.90
CA PHE A 226 5.83 11.61 -34.29
C PHE A 226 7.17 12.13 -34.85
N GLU A 227 7.92 12.92 -34.07
CA GLU A 227 9.24 13.42 -34.46
C GLU A 227 10.26 12.29 -34.60
N TYR A 228 10.28 11.33 -33.67
CA TYR A 228 11.15 10.16 -33.73
C TYR A 228 10.91 9.34 -35.02
N ASN A 229 9.65 9.05 -35.35
CA ASN A 229 9.29 8.30 -36.55
C ASN A 229 9.60 9.04 -37.86
N ARG A 230 9.83 10.36 -37.84
CA ARG A 230 10.31 11.12 -39.01
C ARG A 230 11.82 11.10 -39.17
N SER A 231 12.54 10.76 -38.10
CA SER A 231 14.01 10.75 -38.07
C SER A 231 14.62 9.37 -38.33
N VAL A 232 13.79 8.32 -38.40
CA VAL A 232 14.14 6.93 -38.76
C VAL A 232 13.70 6.67 -40.19
#